data_AF-A0AAI8PMM9-F1
#
_entry.id   AF-A0AAI8PMM9-F1
#
_cell.length_a   1.000
_cell.length_b   1.000
_cell.length_c   1.000
_cell.angle_alpha   90.00
_cell.angle_beta   90.00
_cell.angle_gamma   90.00
#
_symmetry.space_group_name_H-M   'P 1'
#
loop_
_entity.id
_entity.type
_entity.pdbx_description
1 polymer ?
#
loop_
_entity_poly.entity_id
_entity_poly.type
_entity_poly.pdbx_seq_one_letter_code
_entity_poly.pdbx_strand_id
1 'polypeptide(L)' 'MSTLARPGAAPLLTALVEDTLGGPLPLRLRAWDDSEAGPADAADL' A
#
# COMPACT_ATOMS: atom_id res chain seq x y z
N MET A 1 -2.35 -8.61 -26.21
CA MET A 1 -1.30 -8.80 -25.18
C MET A 1 -1.77 -8.14 -23.91
N SER A 2 -2.56 -8.85 -23.10
CA SER A 2 -3.00 -8.31 -21.80
C SER A 2 -1.80 -8.33 -20.87
N THR A 3 -1.16 -7.18 -20.70
CA THR A 3 -0.18 -6.97 -19.64
C THR A 3 -0.89 -7.26 -18.33
N LEU A 4 -0.54 -8.37 -17.67
CA LEU A 4 -0.91 -8.54 -16.27
C LEU A 4 -0.20 -7.40 -15.54
N ALA A 5 -0.96 -6.38 -15.14
CA ALA A 5 -0.44 -5.28 -14.35
C ALA A 5 0.18 -5.90 -13.10
N ARG A 6 1.51 -5.89 -13.01
CA ARG A 6 2.19 -6.33 -11.80
C ARG A 6 1.72 -5.39 -10.69
N PRO A 7 1.23 -5.91 -9.55
CA PRO A 7 0.86 -5.05 -8.44
C PRO A 7 2.06 -4.20 -8.02
N GLY A 8 1.82 -2.91 -7.76
CA GLY A 8 2.85 -1.99 -7.27
C GLY A 8 3.38 -2.38 -5.90
N ALA A 9 4.49 -1.80 -5.48
CA ALA A 9 5.12 -2.10 -4.20
C ALA A 9 4.28 -1.66 -2.99
N ALA A 10 3.55 -0.54 -3.07
CA ALA A 10 2.73 -0.03 -1.98
C ALA A 10 1.66 -1.02 -1.48
N PRO A 11 0.78 -1.61 -2.34
CA PRO A 11 -0.19 -2.59 -1.86
C PRO A 11 0.45 -3.86 -1.30
N LEU A 12 1.64 -4.26 -1.78
CA LEU A 12 2.38 -5.39 -1.21
C LEU A 12 2.92 -5.07 0.19
N LEU A 13 3.45 -3.87 0.38
CA LEU A 13 3.93 -3.40 1.68
C LEU A 13 2.77 -3.22 2.66
N THR A 14 1.64 -2.65 2.22
CA THR A 14 0.44 -2.52 3.07
C THR A 14 0.01 -3.89 3.59
N ALA A 15 -0.12 -4.89 2.72
CA ALA A 15 -0.53 -6.23 3.15
C ALA A 15 0.45 -6.85 4.18
N LEU A 16 1.76 -6.69 3.95
CA LEU A 16 2.78 -7.16 4.90
C LEU A 16 2.65 -6.46 6.26
N VAL A 17 2.47 -5.14 6.23
CA VAL A 17 2.41 -4.34 7.47
C VAL A 17 1.11 -4.62 8.22
N GLU A 18 -0.03 -4.70 7.55
CA GLU A 18 -1.33 -5.05 8.16
C GLU A 18 -1.31 -6.45 8.80
N ASP A 19 -0.67 -7.43 8.16
CA ASP A 19 -0.47 -8.77 8.72
C ASP A 19 0.39 -8.70 10.00
N THR A 20 1.49 -7.92 9.99
CA THR A 20 2.34 -7.77 11.17
C THR A 20 1.71 -6.97 12.31
N LEU A 21 0.86 -5.99 12.02
CA LEU A 21 0.16 -5.18 13.03
C LEU A 21 -1.13 -5.83 13.52
N GLY A 22 -1.68 -6.80 12.77
CA GLY A 22 -2.97 -7.43 13.07
C GLY A 22 -4.16 -6.50 12.83
N GLY A 23 -4.01 -5.49 11.97
CA GLY A 23 -5.05 -4.48 11.73
C GLY A 23 -4.73 -3.53 10.58
N PRO A 24 -5.73 -2.77 10.10
CA PRO A 24 -5.58 -1.87 8.96
C PRO A 24 -4.63 -0.71 9.28
N LEU A 25 -3.87 -0.29 8.27
CA LEU A 25 -2.92 0.79 8.43
C LEU A 25 -3.64 2.16 8.48
N PRO A 26 -3.43 3.01 9.49
CA PRO A 26 -4.08 4.32 9.57
C PRO A 26 -3.40 5.41 8.73
N LEU A 27 -2.36 5.06 7.95
CA LEU A 27 -1.50 5.98 7.20
C LEU A 27 -1.47 5.60 5.71
N ARG A 28 -1.20 6.59 4.85
CA ARG A 28 -0.96 6.37 3.43
C ARG A 28 0.50 5.98 3.23
N LEU A 29 0.74 4.87 2.54
CA LEU A 29 2.07 4.43 2.13
C LEU A 29 2.30 4.81 0.68
N ARG A 30 3.37 5.57 0.43
CA ARG A 30 3.96 5.74 -0.90
C ARG A 30 5.21 4.90 -1.00
N ALA A 31 5.24 4.01 -1.99
CA ALA A 31 6.42 3.20 -2.26
C ALA A 31 7.36 3.89 -3.26
N TRP A 32 8.56 3.32 -3.41
CA TRP A 32 9.61 3.85 -4.28
C TRP A 32 9.30 3.74 -5.77
N ASP A 33 8.32 2.94 -6.16
CA ASP A 33 7.83 2.78 -7.53
C ASP A 33 6.68 3.75 -7.86
N ASP A 34 6.51 4.80 -7.05
CA ASP A 34 5.43 5.80 -7.14
C ASP A 34 4.03 5.24 -6.86
N SER A 35 3.90 3.96 -6.50
CA SER A 35 2.63 3.40 -6.10
C SER A 35 2.22 3.87 -4.69
N GLU A 36 0.91 3.98 -4.47
CA GLU A 36 0.33 4.41 -3.20
C GLU A 36 -0.73 3.42 -2.71
N ALA A 37 -0.82 3.21 -1.40
CA ALA A 37 -1.80 2.34 -0.77
C ALA A 37 -2.15 2.82 0.65
N GLY A 38 -3.35 2.51 1.13
CA GLY A 38 -3.86 2.93 2.44
C GLY A 38 -5.12 3.80 2.36
N PRO A 39 -5.75 4.10 3.50
CA PRO A 39 -7.02 4.82 3.54
C PRO A 39 -6.88 6.27 3.07
N ALA A 40 -7.91 6.82 2.41
CA ALA A 40 -7.90 8.19 1.90
C ALA A 40 -7.89 9.25 3.01
N ASP A 41 -8.42 8.90 4.19
CA ASP A 41 -8.45 9.75 5.40
C ASP A 41 -7.21 9.56 6.30
N ALA A 42 -6.21 8.79 5.87
CA ALA A 42 -4.93 8.77 6.53
C ALA A 42 -4.30 10.16 6.51
N ALA A 43 -3.90 10.68 7.67
CA ALA A 43 -3.17 11.92 7.73
C ALA A 43 -1.88 11.82 6.90
N ASP A 44 -1.72 12.72 5.93
CA ASP A 44 -0.49 12.97 5.19
C ASP A 44 0.58 13.46 6.17
N LEU A 45 1.39 12.54 6.72
CA LEU A 45 2.54 12.82 7.58
C LEU A 45 3.84 12.70 6.78
#